data_AF-A0A8S3HLA3-F1
#
_entry.id   AF-A0A8S3HLA3-F1
#
_cell.length_a   1.000
_cell.length_b   1.000
_cell.length_c   1.000
_cell.angle_alpha   90.00
_cell.angle_beta   90.00
_cell.angle_gamma   90.00
#
_symmetry.space_group_name_H-M   'P 1'
#
loop_
_entity.id
_entity.type
_entity.pdbx_description
1 polymer ?
#
loop_
_entity_poly.entity_id
_entity_poly.type
_entity_poly.pdbx_seq_one_letter_code
_entity_poly.pdbx_strand_id
1 'polypeptide(L)'
;YINKGLLIPDDLILKFLVDELEKNREQGFLLEGYPRTLNQAEMLYRQMKADHVIAIHVPADEIINRLKDRWFHLSSGRVYNLLWRPPKEA
;
A
#
# COMPACT_ATOMS: atom_id res chain seq x y z
N TYR A 1 -2.96 -16.92 6.41
CA TYR A 1 -2.15 -15.79 6.92
C TYR A 1 -3.05 -14.68 7.48
N ILE A 2 -3.83 -14.00 6.65
CA ILE A 2 -4.66 -12.83 7.02
C ILE A 2 -5.63 -13.09 8.19
N ASN A 3 -6.49 -14.12 8.09
CA ASN A 3 -7.46 -14.42 9.15
C ASN A 3 -6.82 -14.87 10.48
N LYS A 4 -5.52 -15.15 10.48
CA LYS A 4 -4.74 -15.52 11.67
C LYS A 4 -3.84 -14.38 12.17
N GLY A 5 -3.90 -13.20 11.55
CA GLY A 5 -3.01 -12.08 11.86
C GLY A 5 -1.54 -12.34 11.51
N LEU A 6 -1.25 -13.35 10.70
CA LEU A 6 0.11 -13.70 10.32
C LEU A 6 0.54 -12.91 9.09
N LEU A 7 1.82 -12.52 9.06
CA LEU A 7 2.46 -11.97 7.87
C LEU A 7 2.40 -12.99 6.74
N ILE A 8 2.14 -12.50 5.54
CA ILE A 8 2.18 -13.30 4.32
C ILE A 8 3.67 -13.46 3.93
N PRO A 9 4.15 -14.68 3.63
CA PRO A 9 5.51 -14.90 3.17
C PRO A 9 5.85 -14.10 1.90
N ASP A 10 7.08 -13.58 1.84
CA ASP A 10 7.54 -12.71 0.74
C ASP A 10 7.48 -13.41 -0.63
N ASP A 11 7.80 -14.69 -0.69
CA ASP A 11 7.77 -15.53 -1.89
C ASP A 11 6.34 -15.69 -2.43
N LEU A 12 5.36 -15.85 -1.54
CA LEU A 12 3.96 -15.96 -1.92
C LEU A 12 3.43 -14.62 -2.45
N ILE A 13 3.81 -13.50 -1.84
CA ILE A 13 3.46 -12.16 -2.34
C ILE A 13 4.10 -11.90 -3.71
N LEU A 14 5.39 -12.19 -3.87
CA LEU A 14 6.09 -11.98 -5.13
C LEU A 14 5.43 -12.77 -6.26
N LYS A 15 5.13 -14.05 -6.04
CA LYS A 15 4.48 -14.90 -7.03
C LYS A 15 3.15 -14.29 -7.50
N PHE A 16 2.29 -13.92 -6.54
CA PHE A 16 1.01 -13.29 -6.85
C PHE A 16 1.18 -11.98 -7.65
N LEU A 17 2.15 -11.16 -7.26
CA LEU A 17 2.41 -9.87 -7.90
C LEU A 17 2.89 -10.06 -9.34
N VAL A 18 3.82 -10.98 -9.59
CA VAL A 18 4.32 -11.28 -10.94
C VAL A 18 3.20 -11.80 -11.84
N ASP A 19 2.40 -12.75 -11.35
CA ASP A 19 1.26 -13.31 -12.10
C ASP A 19 0.25 -12.23 -12.52
N GLU A 20 0.03 -11.20 -11.68
CA GLU A 20 -0.90 -10.11 -11.97
C GLU A 20 -0.31 -9.06 -12.93
N LEU A 21 0.98 -8.79 -12.80
CA LEU A 21 1.70 -7.86 -13.68
C LEU A 21 1.83 -8.40 -15.11
N GLU A 22 2.01 -9.72 -15.26
CA GLU A 22 2.07 -10.36 -16.57
C GLU A 22 0.75 -10.23 -17.34
N LYS A 23 -0.40 -10.31 -16.65
CA LYS A 23 -1.72 -10.16 -17.26
C LYS A 23 -2.00 -8.74 -17.77
N ASN A 24 -1.43 -7.72 -17.11
CA ASN A 24 -1.71 -6.31 -17.36
C ASN A 24 -0.50 -5.54 -17.91
N ARG A 25 0.46 -6.26 -18.54
CA ARG A 25 1.78 -5.73 -18.90
C ARG A 25 1.74 -4.46 -19.76
N GLU A 26 0.67 -4.28 -20.54
CA GLU A 26 0.50 -3.12 -21.44
C GLU A 26 -0.03 -1.85 -20.72
N GLN A 27 -0.64 -1.97 -19.54
CA GLN A 27 -1.34 -0.86 -18.87
C GLN A 27 -0.47 -0.09 -17.87
N GLY A 28 0.79 -0.49 -17.71
CA GLY A 28 1.64 -0.01 -16.62
C GLY A 28 1.07 -0.39 -15.24
N PHE A 29 1.78 -0.05 -14.17
CA PHE A 29 1.35 -0.41 -12.82
C PHE A 29 1.88 0.58 -11.78
N LEU A 30 1.14 0.72 -10.68
CA LEU A 30 1.58 1.42 -9.48
C LEU A 30 1.57 0.43 -8.32
N LEU A 31 2.75 0.11 -7.79
CA LEU A 31 2.86 -0.72 -6.59
C LEU A 31 2.77 0.18 -5.35
N GLU A 32 1.63 0.14 -4.67
CA GLU A 32 1.43 0.88 -3.44
C GLU A 32 1.81 0.03 -2.23
N GLY A 33 2.79 0.50 -1.45
CA GLY A 33 3.18 -0.15 -0.20
C GLY A 33 3.90 -1.49 -0.39
N TYR A 34 4.42 -1.79 -1.59
CA TYR A 34 5.35 -2.87 -1.87
C TYR A 34 6.41 -2.37 -2.86
N PRO A 35 7.70 -2.70 -2.70
CA PRO A 35 8.29 -3.47 -1.60
C PRO A 35 8.38 -2.67 -0.28
N ARG A 36 8.35 -3.36 0.87
CA ARG A 36 8.54 -2.79 2.23
C ARG A 36 9.87 -3.15 2.87
N THR A 37 10.53 -4.20 2.39
CA THR A 37 11.82 -4.67 2.91
C THR A 37 12.85 -4.70 1.78
N LEU A 38 14.14 -4.66 2.14
CA LEU A 38 15.23 -4.81 1.18
C LEU A 38 15.12 -6.15 0.42
N ASN A 39 14.83 -7.24 1.14
CA ASN A 39 14.65 -8.56 0.54
C ASN A 39 13.55 -8.57 -0.53
N GLN A 40 12.39 -7.95 -0.26
CA GLN A 40 11.32 -7.81 -1.24
C GLN A 40 11.76 -6.99 -2.46
N ALA A 41 12.52 -5.92 -2.25
CA ALA A 41 13.04 -5.09 -3.33
C ALA A 41 14.02 -5.87 -4.23
N GLU A 42 14.95 -6.62 -3.64
CA GLU A 42 15.89 -7.47 -4.38
C GLU A 42 15.17 -8.58 -5.16
N MET A 43 14.16 -9.19 -4.55
CA MET A 43 13.32 -10.20 -5.19
C MET A 43 12.55 -9.64 -6.39
N LEU A 44 11.91 -8.47 -6.22
CA LEU A 44 11.19 -7.79 -7.30
C LEU A 44 12.12 -7.37 -8.43
N TYR A 45 13.30 -6.83 -8.11
CA TYR A 45 14.29 -6.37 -9.08
C TYR A 45 14.76 -7.47 -10.04
N ARG A 46 14.79 -8.73 -9.58
CA ARG A 46 15.12 -9.89 -10.42
C ARG A 46 14.02 -10.23 -11.43
N GLN A 47 12.77 -9.88 -11.14
CA GLN A 47 11.63 -10.16 -12.01
C GLN A 47 11.36 -9.00 -12.97
N MET A 48 11.57 -7.76 -12.51
CA MET A 48 11.34 -6.57 -13.32
C MET A 48 12.13 -5.36 -12.83
N LYS A 49 12.29 -4.36 -13.72
CA LYS A 49 12.83 -3.06 -13.36
C LYS A 49 11.69 -2.08 -13.10
N ALA A 50 11.78 -1.33 -12.01
CA ALA A 50 10.91 -0.18 -11.77
C ALA A 50 11.47 1.04 -12.49
N ASP A 51 10.61 1.78 -13.19
CA ASP A 51 11.01 3.04 -13.85
C ASP A 51 11.24 4.16 -12.83
N HIS A 52 10.37 4.23 -11.81
CA HIS A 52 10.38 5.26 -10.79
C HIS A 52 10.01 4.74 -9.41
N VAL A 53 10.53 5.41 -8.37
CA VAL A 53 10.17 5.19 -6.97
C VAL A 53 9.76 6.53 -6.37
N ILE A 54 8.55 6.63 -5.84
CA ILE A 54 8.02 7.84 -5.20
C ILE A 54 8.10 7.66 -3.69
N ALA A 55 8.95 8.45 -3.04
CA ALA A 55 9.10 8.47 -1.58
C ALA A 55 8.47 9.74 -0.99
N ILE A 56 7.30 9.57 -0.36
CA ILE A 56 6.58 10.67 0.28
C ILE A 56 7.14 10.87 1.70
N HIS A 57 7.87 11.96 1.89
CA HIS A 57 8.43 12.33 3.19
C HIS A 57 7.53 13.34 3.89
N VAL A 58 7.06 13.00 5.09
CA VAL A 58 6.17 13.83 5.91
C VAL A 58 6.70 13.81 7.35
N PRO A 59 6.67 14.94 8.08
CA PRO A 59 7.02 14.96 9.50
C PRO A 59 6.21 13.95 10.32
N ALA A 60 6.82 13.35 11.34
CA ALA A 60 6.16 12.35 12.17
C ALA A 60 4.89 12.87 12.86
N ASP A 61 4.93 14.12 13.34
CA ASP A 61 3.79 14.75 14.01
C ASP A 61 2.58 14.93 13.07
N GLU A 62 2.84 15.27 11.80
CA GLU A 62 1.80 15.35 10.76
C GLU A 62 1.17 13.98 10.48
N ILE A 63 1.99 12.91 10.46
CA ILE A 63 1.51 11.53 10.31
C ILE A 63 0.59 11.18 11.49
N ILE A 64 1.04 11.47 12.71
CA ILE A 64 0.28 11.19 13.94
C ILE A 64 -1.05 11.95 13.93
N ASN A 65 -1.05 13.24 13.62
CA ASN A 65 -2.26 14.06 13.57
C ASN A 65 -3.23 13.52 12.51
N ARG A 66 -2.74 13.16 11.33
CA ARG A 66 -3.56 12.57 10.26
C ARG A 66 -4.18 11.23 10.66
N LEU A 67 -3.49 10.42 11.46
CA LEU A 67 -4.00 9.13 11.94
C LEU A 67 -5.04 9.31 13.04
N LYS A 68 -4.82 10.24 13.98
CA LYS A 68 -5.77 10.54 15.08
C LYS A 68 -7.15 10.96 14.56
N ASP A 69 -7.17 11.76 13.50
CA ASP A 69 -8.42 12.28 12.94
C ASP A 69 -9.01 11.39 11.83
N ARG A 70 -8.50 10.16 11.64
CA ARG A 70 -8.98 9.25 10.60
C ARG A 70 -10.22 8.48 11.04
N TRP A 71 -11.31 8.63 10.29
CA TRP A 71 -12.58 7.92 10.52
C TRP A 71 -12.91 7.01 9.35
N PHE A 72 -13.56 5.88 9.65
CA PHE A 72 -13.96 4.87 8.68
C PHE A 72 -15.47 4.64 8.72
N HIS A 73 -16.12 4.78 7.58
CA HIS A 73 -17.47 4.25 7.41
C HIS A 73 -17.37 2.78 7.01
N LEU A 74 -17.49 1.89 8.00
CA LEU A 74 -17.16 0.46 7.87
C LEU A 74 -17.87 -0.23 6.70
N SER A 75 -19.16 0.05 6.49
CA SER A 75 -19.94 -0.64 5.47
C SER A 75 -19.54 -0.26 4.03
N SER A 76 -18.93 0.91 3.82
CA SER A 76 -18.52 1.36 2.48
C SER A 76 -17.00 1.52 2.31
N GLY A 77 -16.21 1.31 3.36
CA GLY A 77 -14.77 1.55 3.36
C GLY A 77 -14.35 3.01 3.13
N ARG A 78 -15.29 3.97 3.16
CA ARG A 78 -14.96 5.39 2.96
C ARG A 78 -14.11 5.88 4.14
N VAL A 79 -13.05 6.60 3.81
CA VAL A 79 -12.14 7.21 4.78
C VAL A 79 -12.40 8.70 4.84
N TYR A 80 -12.57 9.22 6.05
CA TYR A 80 -12.71 10.63 6.34
C TYR A 80 -11.55 11.09 7.21
N ASN A 81 -11.28 12.39 7.18
CA ASN A 81 -10.38 13.01 8.13
C ASN A 81 -11.02 14.31 8.63
N LEU A 82 -11.14 14.48 9.95
CA LEU A 82 -11.91 15.58 10.53
C LEU A 82 -11.39 16.98 10.16
N LEU A 83 -10.10 17.12 9.86
CA LEU A 83 -9.50 18.40 9.47
C LEU A 83 -9.57 18.64 7.96
N TRP A 84 -9.17 17.65 7.16
CA TRP A 84 -8.95 17.84 5.72
C TRP A 84 -10.13 17.40 4.85
N ARG A 85 -10.96 16.48 5.34
CA ARG A 85 -12.12 15.93 4.63
C ARG A 85 -13.19 15.49 5.64
N PRO A 86 -13.80 16.44 6.37
CA PRO A 86 -14.80 16.11 7.38
C PRO A 86 -16.03 15.47 6.73
N PRO A 87 -16.69 14.53 7.42
CA PRO A 87 -17.98 14.03 6.96
C PRO A 87 -19.03 15.14 7.11
N LYS A 88 -20.05 15.15 6.24
CA LYS A 88 -21.15 16.11 6.35
C LYS A 88 -21.99 15.87 7.61
N GLU A 89 -22.12 14.61 8.01
CA GLU A 89 -22.86 14.14 9.17
C GLU A 89 -22.04 13.02 9.84
N ALA A 90 -22.09 12.96 11.17
CA ALA A 90 -21.33 12.00 11.98
C ALA A 90 -21.87 10.57 11.89
#